data_AF-A0AAU7GT10-F1
#
_entry.id   AF-A0AAU7GT10-F1
#
_cell.length_a   1.000
_cell.length_b   1.000
_cell.length_c   1.000
_cell.angle_alpha   90.00
_cell.angle_beta   90.00
_cell.angle_gamma   90.00
#
_symmetry.space_group_name_H-M   'P 1'
#
loop_
_entity.id
_entity.type
_entity.pdbx_description
1 polymer ?
#
loop_
_entity_poly.entity_id
_entity_poly.type
_entity_poly.pdbx_seq_one_letter_code
_entity_poly.pdbx_strand_id
1 'polypeptide(L)'
;MFRAALDAEFNIRREGDGGAIILTCTKMKDAEEPKHAAFDLRPVELFTDRDGELISSLVEQDLPREARESDPDLADIKHLTENHAALWQSIRSRKAKGEQCNVSLIRDDITAIFGENGRKGFKRWLDKLVRENIISIDDSVCPSFQSRNAL
;
A
#
# COMPACT_ATOMS: atom_id res chain seq x y z
N MET A 1 8.84 45.31 6.85
CA MET A 1 8.75 43.86 7.10
C MET A 1 8.73 43.18 5.75
N PHE A 2 9.83 42.54 5.33
CA PHE A 2 9.87 41.80 4.07
C PHE A 2 9.07 40.51 4.24
N ARG A 3 8.04 40.30 3.40
CA ARG A 3 7.43 38.98 3.24
C ARG A 3 8.46 38.12 2.50
N ALA A 4 9.19 37.29 3.22
CA ALA A 4 10.02 36.27 2.60
C ALA A 4 9.14 35.37 1.72
N ALA A 5 9.65 34.93 0.58
CA ALA A 5 8.99 33.94 -0.26
C ALA A 5 9.20 32.55 0.37
N LEU A 6 8.12 31.75 0.46
CA LEU A 6 8.22 30.36 0.90
C LEU A 6 8.91 29.53 -0.20
N ASP A 7 10.08 28.96 0.12
CA ASP A 7 10.81 28.00 -0.72
C ASP A 7 10.56 26.59 -0.17
N ALA A 8 9.65 25.85 -0.80
CA ALA A 8 9.30 24.49 -0.40
C ALA A 8 9.25 23.56 -1.62
N GLU A 9 9.67 22.31 -1.43
CA GLU A 9 9.63 21.28 -2.45
C GLU A 9 8.84 20.08 -1.94
N PHE A 10 7.99 19.55 -2.83
CA PHE A 10 7.12 18.42 -2.54
C PHE A 10 7.23 17.37 -3.64
N ASN A 11 7.31 16.11 -3.23
CA ASN A 11 7.10 14.97 -4.09
C ASN A 11 5.64 14.54 -3.99
N ILE A 12 4.96 14.46 -5.13
CA ILE A 12 3.56 14.03 -5.23
C ILE A 12 3.51 12.71 -5.99
N ARG A 13 2.93 11.68 -5.38
CA ARG A 13 2.72 10.37 -6.01
C ARG A 13 1.26 9.93 -5.84
N ARG A 14 0.80 9.06 -6.73
CA ARG A 14 -0.51 8.39 -6.57
C ARG A 14 -0.37 7.25 -5.57
N GLU A 15 -1.35 7.10 -4.69
CA GLU A 15 -1.47 5.92 -3.85
C GLU A 15 -2.19 4.80 -4.62
N GLY A 16 -1.54 3.64 -4.75
CA GLY A 16 -2.10 2.48 -5.47
C GLY A 16 -2.57 2.85 -6.88
N ASP A 17 -3.81 2.49 -7.19
CA ASP A 17 -4.45 2.72 -8.50
C ASP A 17 -4.94 4.17 -8.69
N GLY A 18 -4.67 5.08 -7.75
CA GLY A 18 -4.89 6.53 -7.93
C GLY A 18 -6.18 7.09 -7.31
N GLY A 19 -6.72 6.47 -6.27
CA GLY A 19 -7.81 7.00 -5.45
C GLY A 19 -7.38 8.05 -4.42
N ALA A 20 -6.07 8.23 -4.22
CA ALA A 20 -5.49 9.21 -3.32
C ALA A 20 -4.13 9.70 -3.84
N ILE A 21 -3.67 10.85 -3.33
CA ILE A 21 -2.32 11.36 -3.54
C ILE A 21 -1.53 11.30 -2.24
N ILE A 22 -0.25 10.93 -2.33
CA ILE A 22 0.71 10.98 -1.23
C ILE A 22 1.56 12.23 -1.40
N LEU A 23 1.63 13.04 -0.35
CA LEU A 23 2.45 14.24 -0.28
C LEU A 23 3.67 13.96 0.61
N THR A 24 4.87 14.09 0.05
CA THR A 24 6.13 14.05 0.80
C THR A 24 6.83 15.40 0.67
N CYS A 25 7.10 16.09 1.77
CA CYS A 25 7.97 17.26 1.73
C CYS A 25 9.42 16.81 1.58
N THR A 26 10.15 17.37 0.63
CA THR A 26 11.58 17.07 0.44
C THR A 26 12.47 18.23 0.88
N LYS A 27 11.88 19.42 1.05
CA LYS A 27 12.56 20.63 1.51
C LYS A 27 11.53 21.62 2.04
N MET A 28 11.77 22.13 3.25
CA MET A 28 11.02 23.23 3.84
C MET A 28 12.00 24.22 4.48
N LYS A 29 11.80 25.52 4.22
CA LYS A 29 12.53 26.61 4.89
C LYS A 29 11.53 27.55 5.53
N ASP A 30 11.93 28.15 6.65
CA ASP A 30 11.17 29.20 7.34
C ASP A 30 9.79 28.77 7.90
N ALA A 31 9.45 27.48 7.84
CA ALA A 31 8.22 26.89 8.36
C ALA A 31 8.44 25.45 8.87
N GLU A 32 7.48 24.93 9.65
CA GLU A 32 7.46 23.52 10.06
C GLU A 32 7.21 22.61 8.85
N GLU A 33 7.97 21.53 8.76
CA GLU A 33 7.82 20.55 7.68
C GLU A 33 6.48 19.81 7.84
N PRO A 34 5.59 19.85 6.82
CA PRO A 34 4.34 19.13 6.88
C PRO A 34 4.59 17.63 6.87
N LYS A 35 3.82 16.92 7.68
CA LYS A 35 3.93 15.47 7.80
C LYS A 35 3.63 14.79 6.48
N HIS A 36 4.33 13.69 6.24
CA HIS A 36 3.98 12.72 5.21
C HIS A 36 2.53 12.26 5.39
N ALA A 37 1.69 12.48 4.38
CA ALA A 37 0.27 12.18 4.43
C ALA A 37 -0.29 11.83 3.06
N ALA A 38 -1.37 11.06 3.05
CA ALA A 38 -2.19 10.83 1.87
C ALA A 38 -3.50 11.63 1.97
N PHE A 39 -4.01 12.05 0.82
CA PHE A 39 -5.26 12.78 0.67
C PHE A 39 -6.15 12.05 -0.35
N ASP A 40 -7.34 11.65 0.09
CA ASP A 40 -8.29 10.92 -0.76
C ASP A 40 -8.86 11.85 -1.83
N LEU A 41 -9.04 11.30 -3.03
CA LEU A 41 -9.68 12.00 -4.14
C LEU A 41 -11.15 11.58 -4.23
N ARG A 42 -12.05 12.54 -4.46
CA ARG A 42 -13.44 12.25 -4.82
C ARG A 42 -13.71 12.63 -6.28
N PRO A 43 -14.51 11.84 -7.00
CA PRO A 43 -14.98 12.23 -8.31
C PRO A 43 -15.94 13.42 -8.21
N VAL A 44 -15.85 14.31 -9.19
CA VAL A 44 -16.75 15.44 -9.41
C VAL A 44 -17.17 15.42 -10.87
N GLU A 45 -18.47 15.47 -11.09
CA GLU A 45 -19.07 15.59 -12.42
C GLU A 45 -18.84 17.00 -12.96
N LEU A 46 -18.30 17.10 -14.18
CA LEU A 46 -18.06 18.39 -14.82
C LEU A 46 -19.18 18.72 -15.80
N PHE A 47 -19.37 17.89 -16.82
CA PHE A 47 -20.43 18.04 -17.83
C PHE A 47 -20.60 16.74 -18.60
N THR A 48 -21.71 16.63 -19.33
CA THR A 48 -21.92 15.58 -20.34
C THR A 48 -21.52 16.12 -21.70
N ASP A 49 -20.69 15.40 -22.45
CA ASP A 49 -20.26 15.82 -23.77
C ASP A 49 -21.35 15.63 -24.85
N ARG A 50 -21.00 15.86 -26.11
CA ARG A 50 -21.95 15.79 -27.24
C ARG A 50 -22.37 14.35 -27.58
N ASP A 51 -21.57 13.37 -27.18
CA ASP A 51 -21.81 11.95 -27.40
C ASP A 51 -22.59 11.32 -26.23
N GLY A 52 -22.89 12.12 -25.19
CA GLY A 52 -23.62 11.68 -24.01
C GLY A 52 -22.72 11.08 -22.92
N GLU A 53 -21.39 11.21 -23.04
CA GLU A 53 -20.44 10.70 -22.06
C GLU A 53 -20.31 11.68 -20.88
N LEU A 54 -20.40 11.17 -19.66
CA LEU A 54 -20.18 11.96 -18.45
C LEU A 54 -18.68 12.21 -18.26
N ILE A 55 -18.26 13.45 -18.41
CA ILE A 55 -16.90 13.89 -18.10
C ILE A 55 -16.83 14.23 -16.61
N SER A 56 -15.91 13.57 -15.91
CA SER A 56 -15.65 13.77 -14.49
C SER A 56 -14.18 14.08 -14.24
N SER A 57 -13.89 14.68 -13.09
CA SER A 57 -12.53 14.91 -12.59
C SER A 57 -12.40 14.43 -11.16
N LEU A 58 -11.17 14.35 -10.67
CA LEU A 58 -10.86 13.99 -9.29
C LEU A 58 -10.44 15.27 -8.55
N VAL A 59 -11.05 15.50 -7.39
CA VAL A 59 -10.67 16.59 -6.49
C VAL A 59 -10.22 16.03 -5.16
N GLU A 60 -9.22 16.67 -4.56
CA GLU A 60 -8.69 16.30 -3.26
C GLU A 60 -9.68 16.63 -2.14
N GLN A 61 -9.73 15.75 -1.15
CA GLN A 61 -10.39 15.97 0.13
C GLN A 61 -9.33 16.38 1.14
N ASP A 62 -9.46 17.59 1.69
CA ASP A 62 -8.55 18.18 2.69
C ASP A 62 -8.74 17.53 4.07
N LEU A 63 -8.43 16.23 4.12
CA LEU A 63 -8.47 15.37 5.29
C LEU A 63 -7.25 14.45 5.21
N PRO A 64 -6.12 14.83 5.83
CA PRO A 64 -4.92 14.04 5.78
C PRO A 64 -5.13 12.71 6.51
N ARG A 65 -4.64 11.63 5.90
CA ARG A 65 -4.55 10.31 6.52
C ARG A 65 -3.16 9.72 6.36
N GLU A 66 -2.87 8.66 7.11
CA GLU A 66 -1.66 7.88 6.86
C GLU A 66 -1.67 7.30 5.43
N ALA A 67 -0.52 7.45 4.77
CA ALA A 67 -0.31 6.87 3.45
C ALA A 67 -0.21 5.35 3.56
N ARG A 68 -0.94 4.66 2.69
CA ARG A 68 -0.88 3.21 2.53
C ARG A 68 0.25 2.90 1.56
N GLU A 69 1.46 2.90 2.08
CA GLU A 69 2.62 2.53 1.27
C GLU A 69 2.66 1.02 1.07
N SER A 70 3.01 0.60 -0.15
CA SER A 70 3.46 -0.76 -0.38
C SER A 70 4.75 -0.98 0.41
N ASP A 71 4.80 -2.06 1.18
CA ASP A 71 6.00 -2.44 1.92
C ASP A 71 7.22 -2.46 0.98
N PRO A 72 8.38 -1.87 1.35
CA PRO A 72 9.57 -1.87 0.51
C PRO A 72 9.96 -3.25 -0.02
N ASP A 73 9.73 -4.30 0.78
CA ASP A 73 10.00 -5.69 0.40
C ASP A 73 9.11 -6.21 -0.76
N LEU A 74 8.03 -5.47 -1.07
CA LEU A 74 7.09 -5.75 -2.15
C LEU A 74 7.25 -4.83 -3.37
N ALA A 75 8.04 -3.75 -3.27
CA ALA A 75 8.07 -2.66 -4.26
C ALA A 75 8.51 -3.10 -5.67
N ASP A 76 9.43 -4.07 -5.76
CA ASP A 76 10.01 -4.51 -7.04
C ASP A 76 9.18 -5.60 -7.76
N ILE A 77 8.05 -6.02 -7.19
CA ILE A 77 7.35 -7.22 -7.64
C ILE A 77 6.12 -6.84 -8.44
N LYS A 78 6.18 -7.16 -9.74
CA LYS A 78 5.10 -6.83 -10.68
C LYS A 78 3.82 -7.61 -10.35
N HIS A 79 2.69 -6.94 -10.56
CA HIS A 79 1.35 -7.51 -10.41
C HIS A 79 1.05 -8.04 -8.99
N LEU A 80 1.64 -7.48 -7.95
CA LEU A 80 1.12 -7.66 -6.60
C LEU A 80 -0.17 -6.84 -6.46
N THR A 81 -1.21 -7.51 -5.99
CA THR A 81 -2.49 -6.87 -5.65
C THR A 81 -2.57 -6.66 -4.14
N GLU A 82 -3.55 -5.89 -3.69
CA GLU A 82 -3.81 -5.68 -2.25
C GLU A 82 -3.93 -6.99 -1.45
N ASN A 83 -4.49 -8.05 -2.05
CA ASN A 83 -4.59 -9.36 -1.39
C ASN A 83 -3.22 -9.95 -1.05
N HIS A 84 -2.21 -9.73 -1.91
CA HIS A 84 -0.85 -10.18 -1.64
C HIS A 84 -0.20 -9.33 -0.54
N ALA A 85 -0.45 -8.02 -0.55
CA ALA A 85 0.02 -7.11 0.50
C ALA A 85 -0.61 -7.47 1.86
N ALA A 86 -1.90 -7.78 1.91
CA ALA A 86 -2.58 -8.20 3.13
C ALA A 86 -2.04 -9.54 3.67
N LEU A 87 -1.78 -10.51 2.78
CA LEU A 87 -1.13 -11.77 3.15
C LEU A 87 0.27 -11.52 3.73
N TRP A 88 1.07 -10.70 3.07
CA TRP A 88 2.39 -10.29 3.55
C TRP A 88 2.32 -9.64 4.94
N GLN A 89 1.41 -8.69 5.14
CA GLN A 89 1.24 -7.99 6.42
C GLN A 89 0.78 -8.93 7.55
N SER A 90 -0.09 -9.92 7.27
CA SER A 90 -0.49 -10.94 8.25
C SER A 90 0.73 -11.75 8.73
N ILE A 91 1.58 -12.22 7.81
CA ILE A 91 2.82 -12.96 8.13
C ILE A 91 3.78 -12.09 8.95
N ARG A 92 4.01 -10.85 8.52
CA ARG A 92 4.91 -9.90 9.19
C ARG A 92 4.44 -9.57 10.61
N SER A 93 3.15 -9.31 10.78
CA SER A 93 2.54 -8.96 12.07
C SER A 93 2.69 -10.10 13.10
N ARG A 94 2.38 -11.34 12.71
CA ARG A 94 2.53 -12.49 13.61
C ARG A 94 3.97 -12.71 14.05
N LYS A 95 4.92 -12.61 13.12
CA LYS A 95 6.35 -12.74 13.44
C LYS A 95 6.83 -11.64 14.38
N ALA A 96 6.45 -10.39 14.12
CA ALA A 96 6.84 -9.26 14.98
C ALA A 96 6.33 -9.43 16.42
N LYS A 97 5.17 -10.08 16.59
CA LYS A 97 4.58 -10.39 17.89
C LYS A 97 5.06 -11.72 18.51
N GLY A 98 5.88 -12.49 17.80
CA GLY A 98 6.29 -13.83 18.23
C GLY A 98 5.14 -14.85 18.29
N GLU A 99 4.06 -14.62 17.56
CA GLU A 99 2.91 -15.51 17.50
C GLU A 99 3.17 -16.70 16.55
N GLN A 100 2.41 -17.79 16.73
CA GLN A 100 2.46 -18.91 15.79
C GLN A 100 2.06 -18.46 14.38
N CYS A 101 2.91 -18.74 13.40
CA CYS A 101 2.74 -18.33 12.01
C CYS A 101 2.83 -19.56 11.07
N ASN A 102 1.92 -20.51 11.25
CA ASN A 102 1.76 -21.63 10.33
C ASN A 102 0.76 -21.31 9.20
N VAL A 103 0.81 -22.07 8.10
CA VAL A 103 -0.01 -21.82 6.90
C VAL A 103 -1.51 -21.83 7.20
N SER A 104 -1.98 -22.66 8.14
CA SER A 104 -3.41 -22.70 8.49
C SER A 104 -3.85 -21.42 9.17
N LEU A 105 -3.09 -20.92 10.15
CA LEU A 105 -3.41 -19.68 10.86
C LEU A 105 -3.40 -18.47 9.93
N ILE A 106 -2.42 -18.41 9.02
CA ILE A 106 -2.33 -17.36 8.01
C ILE A 106 -3.51 -17.43 7.03
N ARG A 107 -3.96 -18.63 6.66
CA ARG A 107 -5.19 -18.80 5.86
C ARG A 107 -6.44 -18.32 6.60
N ASP A 108 -6.52 -18.61 7.89
CA ASP A 108 -7.66 -18.22 8.72
C ASP A 108 -7.74 -16.69 8.86
N ASP A 109 -6.60 -16.01 9.06
CA ASP A 109 -6.54 -14.54 9.05
C ASP A 109 -7.02 -13.93 7.74
N ILE A 110 -6.56 -14.49 6.61
CA ILE A 110 -6.94 -13.99 5.28
C ILE A 110 -8.41 -14.25 4.99
N THR A 111 -8.93 -15.36 5.49
CA THR A 111 -10.36 -15.67 5.43
C THR A 111 -11.17 -14.72 6.32
N ALA A 112 -10.65 -14.29 7.47
CA ALA A 112 -11.30 -13.30 8.32
C ALA A 112 -11.37 -11.91 7.66
N ILE A 113 -10.35 -11.53 6.89
CA ILE A 113 -10.29 -10.23 6.20
C ILE A 113 -11.16 -10.22 4.93
N PHE A 114 -11.07 -11.25 4.09
CA PHE A 114 -11.67 -11.27 2.75
C PHE A 114 -12.81 -12.28 2.56
N GLY A 115 -13.21 -12.98 3.62
CA GLY A 115 -14.25 -14.01 3.58
C GLY A 115 -13.92 -15.15 2.62
N GLU A 116 -14.94 -15.62 1.90
CA GLU A 116 -14.84 -16.75 0.97
C GLU A 116 -13.84 -16.51 -0.18
N ASN A 117 -13.66 -15.25 -0.59
CA ASN A 117 -12.67 -14.87 -1.58
C ASN A 117 -11.24 -15.08 -1.05
N GLY A 118 -11.01 -14.76 0.22
CA GLY A 118 -9.77 -15.03 0.93
C GLY A 118 -9.46 -16.53 0.95
N ARG A 119 -10.42 -17.35 1.36
CA ARG A 119 -10.29 -18.80 1.44
C ARG A 119 -9.91 -19.44 0.10
N LYS A 120 -10.58 -19.05 -0.99
CA LYS A 120 -10.33 -19.59 -2.35
C LYS A 120 -9.04 -19.07 -2.98
N GLY A 121 -8.73 -17.78 -2.77
CA GLY A 121 -7.58 -17.11 -3.36
C GLY A 121 -6.26 -17.39 -2.63
N PHE A 122 -6.32 -17.78 -1.36
CA PHE A 122 -5.18 -17.91 -0.46
C PHE A 122 -3.96 -18.61 -1.08
N LYS A 123 -4.16 -19.83 -1.58
CA LYS A 123 -3.06 -20.64 -2.12
C LYS A 123 -2.35 -19.94 -3.27
N ARG A 124 -3.10 -19.33 -4.18
CA ARG A 124 -2.55 -18.60 -5.33
C ARG A 124 -1.68 -17.43 -4.90
N TRP A 125 -2.10 -16.69 -3.87
CA TRP A 125 -1.33 -15.55 -3.37
C TRP A 125 -0.08 -16.02 -2.63
N LEU A 126 -0.21 -17.07 -1.82
CA LEU A 126 0.91 -17.68 -1.10
C LEU A 126 1.98 -18.21 -2.07
N ASP A 127 1.58 -18.98 -3.07
CA ASP A 127 2.47 -19.54 -4.10
C ASP A 127 3.22 -18.43 -4.84
N LYS A 128 2.56 -17.28 -5.08
CA LYS A 128 3.23 -16.11 -5.69
C LYS A 128 4.30 -15.54 -4.77
N LEU A 129 4.01 -15.29 -3.49
CA LEU A 129 5.02 -14.75 -2.56
C LEU A 129 6.22 -15.70 -2.39
N VAL A 130 5.99 -17.01 -2.43
CA VAL A 130 7.06 -18.03 -2.42
C VAL A 130 7.87 -17.99 -3.71
N ARG A 131 7.21 -17.97 -4.88
CA ARG A 131 7.89 -17.96 -6.19
C ARG A 131 8.75 -16.73 -6.41
N GLU A 132 8.31 -15.58 -5.91
CA GLU A 132 9.06 -14.32 -5.99
C GLU A 132 10.14 -14.20 -4.88
N ASN A 133 10.39 -15.28 -4.12
CA ASN A 133 11.42 -15.36 -3.08
C ASN A 133 11.24 -14.31 -1.97
N ILE A 134 9.99 -14.00 -1.63
CA ILE A 134 9.67 -13.04 -0.56
C ILE A 134 9.52 -13.79 0.77
N ILE A 135 8.93 -14.98 0.71
CA ILE A 135 8.76 -15.89 1.85
C ILE A 135 9.20 -17.30 1.46
N SER A 136 9.68 -18.09 2.43
CA SER A 136 9.98 -19.51 2.26
C SER A 136 9.28 -20.34 3.31
N ILE A 137 8.49 -21.32 2.92
CA ILE A 137 7.77 -22.22 3.85
C ILE A 137 8.74 -23.32 4.31
N ASP A 138 8.88 -23.51 5.62
CA ASP A 138 9.61 -24.65 6.19
C ASP A 138 8.60 -25.65 6.77
N ASP A 139 8.76 -26.94 6.53
CA ASP A 139 7.74 -27.98 6.82
C ASP A 139 7.54 -28.27 8.32
N SER A 140 8.09 -27.44 9.19
CA SER A 140 7.80 -27.41 10.63
C SER A 140 7.90 -26.03 11.29
N VAL A 141 8.22 -24.98 10.51
CA VAL A 141 8.47 -23.63 11.02
C VAL A 141 7.96 -22.57 10.03
N CYS A 142 7.51 -21.44 10.57
CA CYS A 142 6.91 -20.31 9.87
C CYS A 142 7.56 -19.98 8.51
N PRO A 143 6.80 -19.45 7.53
CA PRO A 143 7.38 -18.93 6.30
C PRO A 143 8.45 -17.89 6.64
N SER A 144 9.74 -18.16 6.41
CA SER A 144 10.86 -17.25 6.72
C SER A 144 10.98 -16.17 5.64
N PHE A 145 11.45 -14.98 6.03
CA PHE A 145 11.75 -13.93 5.04
C PHE A 145 13.11 -14.25 4.45
N GLN A 146 13.23 -14.21 3.13
CA GLN A 146 14.53 -14.37 2.51
C GLN A 146 15.23 -13.02 2.49
N SER A 147 16.42 -12.96 3.07
CA SER A 147 17.30 -11.80 2.96
C SER A 147 17.74 -11.68 1.50
N ARG A 148 17.18 -10.72 0.76
CA ARG A 148 17.73 -10.32 -0.52
C ARG A 148 19.01 -9.55 -0.26
N ASN A 149 20.16 -10.21 -0.44
CA ASN A 149 21.45 -9.54 -0.40
C ASN A 149 21.47 -8.45 -1.48
N ALA A 150 21.69 -7.21 -1.06
CA ALA A 150 22.07 -6.12 -1.95
C ALA A 150 23.42 -6.48 -2.59
N LEU A 151 23.45 -6.54 -3.92
CA LEU A 151 24.67 -6.50 -4.73
C LEU A 151 24.80 -5.11 -5.33
#